data_AF-A0A0D3JMI8-F1
#
_entry.id   AF-A0A0D3JMI8-F1
#
_cell.length_a   1.000
_cell.length_b   1.000
_cell.length_c   1.000
_cell.angle_alpha   90.00
_cell.angle_beta   90.00
_cell.angle_gamma   90.00
#
_symmetry.space_group_name_H-M   'P 1'
#
loop_
_entity.id
_entity.type
_entity.pdbx_description
1 polymer ?
#
loop_
_entity_poly.entity_id
_entity_poly.type
_entity_poly.pdbx_seq_one_letter_code
_entity_poly.pdbx_strand_id
1 'polypeptide(L)'
;MLTNDDFRAMLLDESTPFEPGAAYPRSVRFAHLNIAQEPPSEGTPGEGELRGAFDTVLCLSTSKWVHLHFGDEGLKCLFRRVHAALRPGGLFLLEPQPWSSYRKNAGLAPHLLRNYGAIQIKPPQGPGFAQGARGGAKRPLLLFRKGGV
;
A
#
# COMPACT_ATOMS: atom_id res chain seq x y z
N MET A 1 -30.09 -6.75 11.65
CA MET A 1 -28.67 -7.03 11.36
C MET A 1 -28.44 -6.51 9.96
N LEU A 2 -27.42 -5.67 9.72
CA LEU A 2 -27.18 -5.13 8.37
C LEU A 2 -26.75 -6.27 7.44
N THR A 3 -27.33 -6.31 6.25
CA THR A 3 -27.08 -7.26 5.16
C THR A 3 -26.16 -6.64 4.11
N ASN A 4 -25.65 -7.46 3.18
CA ASN A 4 -24.90 -6.93 2.04
C ASN A 4 -25.73 -5.95 1.20
N ASP A 5 -27.06 -6.12 1.16
CA ASP A 5 -27.96 -5.22 0.43
C ASP A 5 -28.10 -3.88 1.15
N ASP A 6 -28.11 -3.87 2.49
CA ASP A 6 -28.08 -2.63 3.26
C ASP A 6 -26.79 -1.83 3.02
N PHE A 7 -25.63 -2.50 2.96
CA PHE A 7 -24.37 -1.83 2.63
C PHE A 7 -24.32 -1.32 1.19
N ARG A 8 -24.94 -2.03 0.24
CA ARG A 8 -25.04 -1.61 -1.17
C ARG A 8 -25.86 -0.34 -1.31
N ALA A 9 -27.05 -0.32 -0.71
CA ALA A 9 -27.93 0.85 -0.74
C ALA A 9 -27.31 2.09 -0.08
N MET A 10 -26.39 1.91 0.86
CA MET A 10 -25.68 3.02 1.53
C MET A 10 -24.48 3.57 0.75
N LEU A 11 -23.88 2.79 -0.15
CA LEU A 11 -22.59 3.12 -0.78
C LEU A 11 -22.68 3.30 -2.31
N LEU A 12 -23.75 2.84 -2.93
CA LEU A 12 -23.93 2.90 -4.38
C LEU A 12 -25.04 3.90 -4.71
N ASP A 13 -24.78 4.74 -5.71
CA ASP A 13 -25.85 5.37 -6.47
C ASP A 13 -26.41 4.29 -7.41
N GLU A 14 -27.71 3.97 -7.28
CA GLU A 14 -28.45 3.01 -8.12
C GLU A 14 -28.30 3.31 -9.62
N SER A 15 -27.88 4.53 -10.00
CA SER A 15 -27.59 4.90 -11.39
C SER A 15 -26.30 4.31 -11.97
N THR A 16 -25.40 3.75 -11.15
CA THR A 16 -24.14 3.15 -11.61
C THR A 16 -24.27 1.63 -11.70
N PRO A 17 -24.20 1.01 -12.90
CA PRO A 17 -24.27 -0.43 -13.05
C PRO A 17 -23.10 -1.10 -12.32
N PHE A 18 -23.41 -1.93 -11.32
CA PHE A 18 -22.42 -2.79 -10.69
C PHE A 18 -22.26 -4.04 -11.54
N GLU A 19 -21.14 -4.16 -12.25
CA GLU A 19 -20.76 -5.40 -12.93
C GLU A 19 -20.09 -6.35 -11.93
N PRO A 20 -20.74 -7.45 -11.52
CA PRO A 20 -20.14 -8.37 -10.58
C PRO A 20 -18.93 -9.04 -11.22
N GLY A 21 -17.76 -8.86 -10.61
CA GLY A 21 -16.57 -9.64 -10.95
C GLY A 21 -16.80 -11.15 -10.73
N ALA A 22 -15.80 -11.96 -11.08
CA ALA A 22 -15.87 -13.40 -10.86
C ALA A 22 -16.27 -13.75 -9.42
N ALA A 23 -17.19 -14.69 -9.23
CA ALA A 23 -17.60 -15.11 -7.88
C ALA A 23 -16.43 -15.74 -7.10
N TYR A 24 -16.48 -15.64 -5.77
CA TYR A 24 -15.55 -16.37 -4.89
C TYR A 24 -15.63 -17.88 -5.17
N PRO A 25 -14.50 -18.61 -5.23
CA PRO A 25 -13.13 -18.17 -4.94
C PRO A 25 -12.36 -17.56 -6.12
N ARG A 26 -12.95 -17.47 -7.31
CA ARG A 26 -12.26 -16.99 -8.52
C ARG A 26 -11.99 -15.48 -8.52
N SER A 27 -12.64 -14.70 -7.65
CA SER A 27 -12.33 -13.28 -7.41
C SER A 27 -10.99 -13.05 -6.71
N VAL A 28 -10.39 -14.08 -6.09
CA VAL A 28 -9.20 -13.92 -5.26
C VAL A 28 -8.04 -14.74 -5.83
N ARG A 29 -6.87 -14.11 -5.94
CA ARG A 29 -5.62 -14.74 -6.37
C ARG A 29 -4.50 -14.29 -5.46
N PHE A 30 -3.56 -15.19 -5.19
CA PHE A 30 -2.36 -14.92 -4.42
C PHE A 30 -1.13 -15.07 -5.32
N ALA A 31 -0.15 -14.20 -5.14
CA ALA A 31 1.13 -14.26 -5.82
C ALA A 31 2.25 -13.97 -4.80
N HIS A 32 3.36 -14.70 -4.93
CA HIS A 32 4.56 -14.46 -4.13
C HIS A 32 5.53 -13.61 -4.95
N LEU A 33 5.76 -12.37 -4.55
CA LEU A 33 6.59 -11.40 -5.29
C LEU A 33 7.25 -10.38 -4.37
N ASN A 34 8.34 -9.77 -4.85
CA ASN A 34 9.00 -8.65 -4.20
C ASN A 34 8.84 -7.37 -5.05
N ILE A 35 7.79 -6.61 -4.77
CA ILE A 35 7.42 -5.40 -5.54
C ILE A 35 8.43 -4.26 -5.39
N ALA A 36 9.31 -4.28 -4.39
CA ALA A 36 10.20 -3.15 -4.06
C ALA A 36 11.65 -3.36 -4.51
N GLN A 37 11.99 -4.53 -5.05
CA GLN A 37 13.35 -4.86 -5.47
C GLN A 37 13.61 -4.43 -6.92
N GLU A 38 14.81 -3.87 -7.14
CA GLU A 38 15.29 -3.46 -8.46
C GLU A 38 16.71 -4.03 -8.68
N PRO A 39 16.97 -4.77 -9.78
CA PRO A 39 16.00 -5.23 -10.78
C PRO A 39 14.93 -6.19 -10.19
N PRO A 40 13.75 -6.33 -10.82
CA PRO A 40 12.73 -7.26 -10.36
C PRO A 40 13.30 -8.68 -10.25
N SER A 41 12.92 -9.40 -9.18
CA SER A 41 13.22 -10.82 -9.09
C SER A 41 12.46 -11.59 -10.18
N GLU A 42 12.95 -12.78 -10.52
CA GLU A 42 12.25 -13.69 -11.43
C GLU A 42 10.77 -13.87 -11.00
N GLY A 43 9.87 -13.81 -11.99
CA GLY A 43 8.42 -13.88 -11.78
C GLY A 43 7.75 -12.61 -11.24
N THR A 44 8.51 -11.56 -10.89
CA THR A 44 7.91 -10.26 -10.54
C THR A 44 7.56 -9.48 -11.81
N PRO A 45 6.28 -9.12 -12.04
CA PRO A 45 5.89 -8.38 -13.23
C PRO A 45 6.63 -7.05 -13.35
N GLY A 46 7.08 -6.73 -14.56
CA GLY A 46 7.61 -5.42 -14.89
C GLY A 46 6.53 -4.33 -14.84
N GLU A 47 6.96 -3.06 -14.86
CA GLU A 47 6.00 -1.94 -14.81
C GLU A 47 5.06 -1.89 -16.02
N GLY A 48 5.54 -2.37 -17.18
CA GLY A 48 4.73 -2.50 -18.38
C GLY A 48 3.58 -3.49 -18.20
N GLU A 49 3.84 -4.63 -17.55
CA GLU A 49 2.85 -5.68 -17.31
C GLU A 49 1.83 -5.28 -16.25
N LEU A 50 2.23 -4.50 -15.24
CA LEU A 50 1.32 -3.99 -14.22
C LEU A 50 0.39 -2.89 -14.76
N ARG A 51 0.75 -2.23 -15.85
CA ARG A 51 0.16 -0.96 -16.26
C ARG A 51 -1.37 -1.01 -16.33
N GLY A 52 -2.04 -0.24 -15.46
CA GLY A 52 -3.50 -0.15 -15.44
C GLY A 52 -4.23 -1.45 -15.07
N ALA A 53 -3.56 -2.39 -14.40
CA ALA A 53 -4.15 -3.66 -13.99
C ALA A 53 -5.14 -3.53 -12.82
N PHE A 54 -5.11 -2.43 -12.06
CA PHE A 54 -5.91 -2.28 -10.83
C PHE A 54 -6.63 -0.93 -10.75
N ASP A 55 -7.86 -0.94 -10.25
CA ASP A 55 -8.61 0.27 -9.90
C ASP A 55 -8.21 0.81 -8.52
N THR A 56 -7.80 -0.08 -7.62
CA THR A 56 -7.37 0.26 -6.27
C THR A 56 -6.19 -0.62 -5.84
N VAL A 57 -5.19 0.00 -5.20
CA VAL A 57 -4.06 -0.69 -4.57
C VAL A 57 -4.03 -0.36 -3.09
N LEU A 58 -3.85 -1.37 -2.25
CA LEU A 58 -3.76 -1.24 -0.80
C LEU A 58 -2.32 -1.51 -0.33
N CYS A 59 -1.71 -0.58 0.40
CA CYS A 59 -0.43 -0.76 1.09
C CYS A 59 -0.65 -0.53 2.59
N LEU A 60 -1.10 -1.60 3.25
CA LEU A 60 -1.53 -1.54 4.65
C LEU A 60 -0.42 -2.07 5.55
N SER A 61 0.16 -1.21 6.39
CA SER A 61 1.18 -1.62 7.37
C SER A 61 2.39 -2.36 6.76
N THR A 62 2.79 -2.04 5.53
CA THR A 62 3.95 -2.67 4.85
C THR A 62 5.07 -1.70 4.48
N SER A 63 4.79 -0.40 4.30
CA SER A 63 5.76 0.58 3.78
C SER A 63 7.04 0.71 4.61
N LYS A 64 6.96 0.67 5.96
CA LYS A 64 8.15 0.63 6.83
C LYS A 64 9.08 -0.54 6.50
N TRP A 65 8.53 -1.72 6.21
CA TRP A 65 9.34 -2.90 5.97
C TRP A 65 10.08 -2.81 4.64
N VAL A 66 9.41 -2.31 3.60
CA VAL A 66 10.06 -1.97 2.33
C VAL A 66 11.20 -0.98 2.58
N HIS A 67 10.92 0.08 3.33
CA HIS A 67 11.86 1.16 3.60
C HIS A 67 13.08 0.71 4.41
N LEU A 68 12.91 -0.16 5.40
CA LEU A 68 14.02 -0.74 6.17
C LEU A 68 14.85 -1.74 5.34
N HIS A 69 14.24 -2.53 4.47
CA HIS A 69 14.98 -3.55 3.68
C HIS A 69 15.69 -2.95 2.46
N PHE A 70 15.09 -1.95 1.81
CA PHE A 70 15.53 -1.45 0.51
C PHE A 70 15.83 0.06 0.48
N GLY A 71 15.75 0.74 1.62
CA GLY A 71 16.01 2.17 1.73
C GLY A 71 15.01 3.03 0.94
N ASP A 72 15.36 4.30 0.74
CA ASP A 72 14.54 5.26 0.00
C ASP A 72 14.27 4.80 -1.44
N GLU A 73 15.23 4.12 -2.07
CA GLU A 73 15.07 3.63 -3.45
C GLU A 73 14.03 2.52 -3.57
N GLY A 74 13.97 1.59 -2.62
CA GLY A 74 12.91 0.58 -2.61
C GLY A 74 11.52 1.19 -2.34
N LEU A 75 11.46 2.22 -1.50
CA LEU A 75 10.21 2.95 -1.26
C LEU A 75 9.75 3.69 -2.52
N LYS A 76 10.66 4.37 -3.23
CA LYS A 76 10.36 5.00 -4.54
C LYS A 76 9.93 3.96 -5.58
N CYS A 77 10.62 2.81 -5.63
CA CYS A 77 10.29 1.71 -6.52
C CYS A 77 8.86 1.21 -6.29
N LEU A 78 8.49 0.94 -5.02
CA LEU A 78 7.13 0.59 -4.65
C LEU A 78 6.11 1.61 -5.17
N PHE A 79 6.31 2.90 -4.89
CA PHE A 79 5.37 3.95 -5.29
C PHE A 79 5.25 4.08 -6.82
N ARG A 80 6.37 3.97 -7.55
CA ARG A 80 6.40 3.98 -9.02
C ARG A 80 5.60 2.81 -9.59
N ARG A 81 5.79 1.59 -9.07
CA ARG A 81 5.07 0.39 -9.52
C ARG A 81 3.59 0.44 -9.17
N VAL A 82 3.24 0.94 -7.99
CA VAL A 82 1.83 1.19 -7.61
C VAL A 82 1.20 2.20 -8.57
N HIS A 83 1.88 3.30 -8.87
CA HIS A 83 1.39 4.29 -9.82
C HIS A 83 1.22 3.69 -11.23
N ALA A 84 2.17 2.87 -11.72
CA ALA A 84 2.01 2.16 -12.98
C ALA A 84 0.80 1.20 -12.94
N ALA A 85 0.66 0.45 -11.85
CA ALA A 85 -0.39 -0.55 -11.64
C ALA A 85 -1.81 0.02 -11.68
N LEU A 86 -1.98 1.27 -11.23
CA LEU A 86 -3.27 1.93 -11.19
C LEU A 86 -3.78 2.36 -12.57
N ARG A 87 -5.07 2.17 -12.81
CA ARG A 87 -5.81 2.81 -13.92
C ARG A 87 -5.87 4.34 -13.72
N PRO A 88 -6.05 5.13 -14.80
CA PRO A 88 -6.40 6.54 -14.66
C PRO A 88 -7.60 6.72 -13.73
N GLY A 89 -7.51 7.67 -12.80
CA GLY A 89 -8.55 7.88 -11.77
C GLY A 89 -8.53 6.89 -10.59
N GLY A 90 -7.69 5.84 -10.64
CA GLY A 90 -7.59 4.80 -9.60
C GLY A 90 -7.04 5.31 -8.26
N LEU A 91 -7.24 4.51 -7.21
CA LEU A 91 -6.96 4.87 -5.82
C LEU A 91 -5.79 4.08 -5.22
N PHE A 92 -4.87 4.78 -4.57
CA PHE A 92 -3.87 4.16 -3.70
C PHE A 92 -4.17 4.49 -2.24
N LEU A 93 -4.41 3.45 -1.44
CA LEU A 93 -4.61 3.57 0.00
C LEU A 93 -3.34 3.10 0.72
N LEU A 94 -2.75 4.01 1.49
CA LEU A 94 -1.50 3.76 2.22
C LEU A 94 -1.74 3.94 3.72
N GLU A 95 -1.37 2.95 4.51
CA GLU A 95 -1.32 3.05 5.97
C GLU A 95 0.15 3.01 6.42
N PRO A 96 0.84 4.16 6.48
CA PRO A 96 2.24 4.20 6.85
C PRO A 96 2.42 4.09 8.37
N GLN A 97 3.49 3.42 8.80
CA GLN A 97 3.83 3.38 10.21
C GLN A 97 4.60 4.65 10.63
N PRO A 98 4.44 5.11 11.88
CA PRO A 98 5.14 6.30 12.38
C PRO A 98 6.65 6.06 12.43
N TRP A 99 7.43 7.13 12.20
CA TRP A 99 8.90 7.11 12.25
C TRP A 99 9.45 6.53 13.57
N SER A 100 8.81 6.86 14.70
CA SER A 100 9.18 6.34 16.02
C SER A 100 9.19 4.81 16.12
N SER A 101 8.45 4.11 15.25
CA SER A 101 8.43 2.65 15.19
C SER A 101 9.57 2.02 14.38
N TYR A 102 10.34 2.80 13.62
CA TYR A 102 11.41 2.30 12.75
C TYR A 102 12.60 1.81 13.58
N ARG A 103 13.05 2.64 14.53
CA ARG A 103 14.21 2.32 15.38
C ARG A 103 14.04 1.01 16.14
N LYS A 104 12.82 0.71 16.60
CA LYS A 104 12.51 -0.54 17.31
C LYS A 104 12.78 -1.78 16.44
N ASN A 105 12.58 -1.69 15.14
CA ASN A 105 12.70 -2.81 14.21
C ASN A 105 14.01 -2.80 13.41
N ALA A 106 14.72 -1.66 13.36
CA ALA A 106 15.99 -1.54 12.65
C ALA A 106 17.09 -2.44 13.24
N GLY A 107 17.00 -2.77 14.53
CA GLY A 107 17.96 -3.67 15.21
C GLY A 107 17.79 -5.16 14.89
N LEU A 108 16.78 -5.56 14.11
CA LEU A 108 16.51 -6.99 13.81
C LEU A 108 17.57 -7.61 12.90
N ALA A 109 18.29 -6.82 12.10
CA ALA A 109 19.41 -7.29 11.28
C ALA A 109 20.37 -6.14 10.94
N PRO A 110 21.68 -6.39 10.74
CA PRO A 110 22.66 -5.33 10.47
C PRO A 110 22.33 -4.46 9.25
N HIS A 111 21.80 -5.06 8.19
CA HIS A 111 21.44 -4.32 6.97
C HIS A 111 20.25 -3.36 7.20
N LEU A 112 19.29 -3.73 8.06
CA LEU A 112 18.16 -2.86 8.40
C LEU A 112 18.63 -1.65 9.20
N LEU A 113 19.59 -1.84 10.12
CA LEU A 113 20.17 -0.74 10.89
C LEU A 113 20.96 0.22 9.98
N ARG A 114 21.75 -0.33 9.05
CA ARG A 114 22.46 0.47 8.05
C ARG A 114 21.50 1.29 7.20
N ASN A 115 20.46 0.66 6.65
CA ASN A 115 19.47 1.35 5.84
C ASN A 115 18.71 2.41 6.66
N TYR A 116 18.30 2.08 7.90
CA TYR A 116 17.67 3.03 8.81
C TYR A 116 18.52 4.30 9.01
N GLY A 117 19.84 4.15 9.16
CA GLY A 117 20.76 5.28 9.28
C GLY A 117 20.92 6.11 8.00
N ALA A 118 20.60 5.54 6.83
CA ALA A 118 20.71 6.20 5.53
C ALA A 118 19.40 6.84 5.04
N ILE A 119 18.25 6.51 5.62
CA ILE A 119 16.93 7.04 5.23
C ILE A 119 16.90 8.57 5.26
N GLN A 120 16.53 9.19 4.14
CA GLN A 120 16.27 10.63 4.02
C GLN A 120 14.76 10.92 3.94
N ILE A 121 13.99 10.08 3.26
CA ILE A 121 12.55 10.28 3.05
C ILE A 121 11.75 9.70 4.21
N LYS A 122 11.53 10.49 5.26
CA LYS A 122 10.76 10.03 6.43
C LYS A 122 9.26 9.93 6.11
N PRO A 123 8.52 9.00 6.75
CA PRO A 123 7.06 8.96 6.61
C PRO A 123 6.43 10.26 7.12
N PRO A 124 5.20 10.60 6.68
CA PRO A 124 4.48 11.77 7.17
C PRO A 124 4.37 11.76 8.70
N GLN A 125 4.37 12.95 9.29
CA GLN A 125 4.29 13.14 10.74
C GLN A 125 3.13 14.08 11.06
N GLY A 126 2.56 13.93 12.25
CA GLY A 126 1.46 14.77 12.71
C GLY A 126 0.55 14.09 13.74
N PRO A 127 -0.52 14.76 14.19
CA PRO A 127 -1.42 14.25 15.24
C PRO A 127 -2.05 12.89 14.91
N GLY A 128 -2.29 12.61 13.63
CA GLY A 128 -2.82 11.32 13.16
C GLY A 128 -1.90 10.12 13.43
N PHE A 129 -0.62 10.37 13.72
CA PHE A 129 0.39 9.35 14.02
C PHE A 129 0.67 9.17 15.53
N ALA A 130 -0.19 9.71 16.39
CA ALA A 130 -0.07 9.62 17.84
C ALA A 130 -0.27 8.19 18.38
N GLN A 131 0.12 7.97 19.64
CA GLN A 131 -0.27 6.75 20.36
C GLN A 131 -1.79 6.72 20.53
N GLY A 132 -2.41 5.59 20.22
CA GLY A 132 -3.82 5.37 20.45
C GLY A 132 -4.12 5.13 21.92
N ALA A 133 -5.36 5.44 22.32
CA ALA A 133 -5.84 5.31 23.70
C ALA A 133 -5.72 3.90 24.30
N ARG A 134 -5.49 2.87 23.47
CA ARG A 134 -5.32 1.46 23.88
C ARG A 134 -3.90 0.91 23.64
N GLY A 135 -2.89 1.79 23.56
CA GLY A 135 -1.49 1.39 23.40
C GLY A 135 -1.07 0.98 21.97
N GLY A 136 -2.02 0.75 21.06
CA GLY A 136 -1.74 0.61 19.63
C GLY A 136 -1.43 1.97 18.98
N ALA A 137 -0.45 2.04 18.08
CA ALA A 137 -0.19 3.25 17.31
C ALA A 137 -1.41 3.57 16.42
N LYS A 138 -1.96 4.80 16.52
CA LYS A 138 -2.91 5.27 15.50
C LYS A 138 -2.12 5.49 14.21
N ARG A 139 -2.63 4.96 13.11
CA ARG A 139 -2.05 5.13 11.78
C ARG A 139 -3.13 5.72 10.90
N PRO A 140 -2.91 6.88 10.27
CA PRO A 140 -3.86 7.41 9.33
C PRO A 140 -3.85 6.56 8.06
N LEU A 141 -5.03 6.40 7.47
CA LEU A 141 -5.17 5.87 6.13
C LEU A 141 -5.08 7.05 5.16
N LEU A 142 -4.00 7.10 4.39
CA LEU A 142 -3.77 8.12 3.38
C LEU A 142 -4.37 7.64 2.06
N LEU A 143 -5.08 8.53 1.38
CA LEU A 143 -5.69 8.26 0.08
C LEU A 143 -5.04 9.13 -0.99
N PHE A 144 -4.54 8.49 -2.04
CA PHE A 144 -3.98 9.14 -3.22
C PHE A 144 -4.82 8.75 -4.43
N ARG A 145 -5.12 9.72 -5.29
CA ARG A 145 -5.82 9.48 -6.56
C ARG A 145 -4.84 9.66 -7.71
N LYS A 146 -4.74 8.67 -8.59
CA LYS A 146 -4.00 8.82 -9.86
C LYS A 146 -4.78 9.76 -10.77
N GLY A 147 -4.11 10.72 -11.39
CA GLY A 147 -4.74 11.65 -12.33
C GLY A 147 -5.56 10.91 -13.41
N GLY A 148 -6.70 11.48 -13.78
CA GLY A 148 -7.43 11.08 -14.98
C GLY A 148 -6.86 11.84 -16.18
N VAL A 149 -6.71 11.17 -17.32
CA VAL A 149 -6.68 11.84 -18.62
C VAL A 149 -8.12 11.89 -19.10
#